data_AF-A0A254QEJ4-F1
#
_entry.id   AF-A0A254QEJ4-F1
#
_cell.length_a   1.000
_cell.length_b   1.000
_cell.length_c   1.000
_cell.angle_alpha   90.00
_cell.angle_beta   90.00
_cell.angle_gamma   90.00
#
_symmetry.space_group_name_H-M   'P 1'
#
loop_
_entity.id
_entity.type
_entity.pdbx_description
1 polymer ?
#
loop_
_entity_poly.entity_id
_entity_poly.type
_entity_poly.pdbx_seq_one_letter_code
_entity_poly.pdbx_strand_id
1 'polypeptide(L)'
;MKRVGILSGLALGLLGCQQAAVLVYVDLDKVPLQASRTLQSLEIQGANAAPKTKRSVEITPRPEKVVSIDREHSAAAIRALLESESAEARKIITERLALYYQSEIDEFFDSEYAGLGPASQAAWNSYRDKVRPIFEKYAKERGPLVVSLTVLTEFPNPDELVKIDTEADPAIQARTENIRILQREINALDQRYEAEISKLDSTARDTIGDSEARMNQRVEAKRKEINDRAEREARQQVNVRTDVLNERLMSLGAKRLPARAGASLSVELGAADTGMKGVTSNRQSVVPPADVHRQLQVWLALNGYDLADSPATGRDLTQDFIKWRASLNSKR
;
A
#
# COMPACT_ATOMS: atom_id res chain seq x y z
N MET A 1 58.47 -3.47 -28.12
CA MET A 1 57.33 -3.03 -27.27
C MET A 1 56.19 -2.59 -28.18
N LYS A 2 55.06 -3.33 -28.16
CA LYS A 2 53.69 -2.89 -28.48
C LYS A 2 52.80 -4.14 -28.49
N ARG A 3 52.05 -4.36 -27.41
CA ARG A 3 50.95 -5.33 -27.35
C ARG A 3 49.69 -4.56 -27.73
N VAL A 4 49.04 -4.99 -28.82
CA VAL A 4 47.71 -4.53 -29.21
C VAL A 4 46.71 -5.40 -28.45
N GLY A 5 45.94 -4.79 -27.55
CA GLY A 5 44.87 -5.44 -26.82
C GLY A 5 43.61 -5.49 -27.66
N ILE A 6 43.11 -6.70 -27.92
CA ILE A 6 41.77 -6.96 -28.44
C ILE A 6 40.92 -7.36 -27.23
N LEU A 7 40.09 -6.43 -26.76
CA LEU A 7 39.00 -6.70 -25.83
C LEU A 7 37.70 -6.41 -26.58
N SER A 8 37.26 -7.40 -27.35
CA SER A 8 35.93 -7.40 -27.97
C SER A 8 34.89 -7.67 -26.89
N GLY A 9 34.05 -6.66 -26.66
CA GLY A 9 32.93 -6.71 -25.72
C GLY A 9 31.90 -7.75 -26.13
N LEU A 10 31.59 -8.64 -25.19
CA LEU A 10 30.52 -9.61 -25.27
C LEU A 10 29.30 -8.99 -24.57
N ALA A 11 28.56 -8.14 -25.29
CA ALA A 11 27.28 -7.62 -24.84
C ALA A 11 26.19 -8.66 -25.13
N LEU A 12 25.88 -9.48 -24.11
CA LEU A 12 24.72 -10.37 -24.09
C LEU A 12 23.43 -9.53 -24.09
N GLY A 13 22.75 -9.50 -25.23
CA GLY A 13 21.40 -8.97 -25.36
C GLY A 13 20.40 -9.87 -24.66
N LEU A 14 19.97 -9.47 -23.47
CA LEU A 14 18.71 -9.93 -22.86
C LEU A 14 17.56 -9.11 -23.48
N LEU A 15 17.20 -9.42 -24.72
CA LEU A 15 15.89 -9.07 -25.26
C LEU A 15 14.89 -10.05 -24.63
N GLY A 16 14.39 -9.69 -23.45
CA GLY A 16 13.21 -10.34 -22.89
C GLY A 16 12.04 -10.07 -23.82
N CYS A 17 11.52 -11.12 -24.45
CA CYS A 17 10.19 -11.11 -25.07
C CYS A 17 9.16 -10.73 -23.99
N GLN A 18 8.81 -9.45 -23.90
CA GLN A 18 7.58 -9.04 -23.24
C GLN A 18 6.44 -9.59 -24.09
N GLN A 19 5.88 -10.73 -23.68
CA GLN A 19 4.57 -11.15 -24.16
C GLN A 19 3.62 -9.98 -23.85
N ALA A 20 3.04 -9.39 -24.89
CA ALA A 20 2.06 -8.34 -24.76
C ALA A 20 0.96 -8.84 -23.81
N ALA A 21 0.72 -8.09 -22.74
CA ALA A 21 -0.29 -8.43 -21.76
C ALA A 21 -1.65 -8.58 -22.45
N VAL A 22 -2.38 -9.62 -22.08
CA VAL A 22 -3.70 -9.88 -22.66
C VAL A 22 -4.68 -8.88 -22.05
N LEU A 23 -5.28 -8.03 -22.89
CA LEU A 23 -6.32 -7.09 -22.50
C LEU A 23 -7.63 -7.82 -22.19
N VAL A 24 -8.16 -7.63 -20.98
CA VAL A 24 -9.38 -8.29 -20.49
C VAL A 24 -10.34 -7.26 -19.90
N TYR A 25 -11.64 -7.50 -20.04
CA TYR A 25 -12.69 -6.68 -19.48
C TYR A 25 -13.43 -7.44 -18.37
N VAL A 26 -13.77 -6.74 -17.29
CA VAL A 26 -14.57 -7.27 -16.17
C VAL A 26 -15.67 -6.27 -15.83
N ASP A 27 -16.91 -6.70 -16.01
CA ASP A 27 -18.11 -5.94 -15.67
C ASP A 27 -18.37 -6.02 -14.16
N LEU A 28 -17.99 -4.96 -13.44
CA LEU A 28 -18.11 -4.89 -11.99
C LEU A 28 -19.57 -4.82 -11.51
N ASP A 29 -20.50 -4.36 -12.34
CA ASP A 29 -21.93 -4.29 -11.99
C ASP A 29 -22.57 -5.69 -11.96
N LYS A 30 -22.02 -6.62 -12.72
CA LYS A 30 -22.42 -8.05 -12.71
C LYS A 30 -21.76 -8.85 -11.59
N VAL A 31 -20.78 -8.29 -10.88
CA VAL A 31 -20.10 -8.97 -9.79
C VAL A 31 -20.97 -8.85 -8.53
N PRO A 32 -21.54 -9.96 -8.00
CA PRO A 32 -22.39 -9.87 -6.82
C PRO A 32 -21.58 -9.31 -5.65
N LEU A 33 -22.01 -8.17 -5.12
CA LEU A 33 -21.56 -7.68 -3.83
C LEU A 33 -22.02 -8.74 -2.82
N GLN A 34 -21.07 -9.53 -2.31
CA GLN A 34 -21.41 -10.53 -1.32
C GLN A 34 -22.07 -9.80 -0.15
N ALA A 35 -23.36 -10.11 0.09
CA ALA A 35 -23.96 -9.86 1.38
C ALA A 35 -23.04 -10.57 2.37
N SER A 36 -22.32 -9.82 3.18
CA SER A 36 -21.64 -10.38 4.34
C SER A 36 -22.66 -11.28 5.01
N ARG A 37 -22.31 -12.56 5.23
CA ARG A 37 -23.10 -13.39 6.14
C ARG A 37 -23.30 -12.54 7.38
N THR A 38 -24.51 -12.03 7.57
CA THR A 38 -24.95 -11.52 8.85
C THR A 38 -24.68 -12.68 9.80
N LEU A 39 -23.60 -12.58 10.58
CA LEU A 39 -23.56 -13.23 11.88
C LEU A 39 -24.90 -12.87 12.48
N GLN A 40 -25.75 -13.87 12.72
CA GLN A 40 -27.04 -13.66 13.35
C GLN A 40 -26.80 -12.72 14.52
N SER A 41 -27.32 -11.50 14.39
CA SER A 41 -27.36 -10.55 15.48
C SER A 41 -28.16 -11.24 16.56
N LEU A 42 -27.50 -11.65 17.65
CA LEU A 42 -28.20 -11.90 18.89
C LEU A 42 -28.90 -10.59 19.23
N GLU A 43 -30.22 -10.62 19.07
CA GLU A 43 -31.11 -9.54 19.45
C GLU A 43 -31.05 -9.43 20.97
N ILE A 44 -30.24 -8.50 21.48
CA ILE A 44 -30.28 -8.13 22.90
C ILE A 44 -31.27 -6.97 23.00
N GLN A 45 -32.48 -7.31 23.45
CA GLN A 45 -33.49 -6.34 23.86
C GLN A 45 -32.91 -5.38 24.91
N GLY A 46 -33.29 -4.10 24.76
CA GLY A 46 -32.57 -2.98 25.32
C GLY A 46 -32.60 -2.84 26.83
N ALA A 47 -31.58 -2.16 27.34
CA ALA A 47 -31.72 -1.10 28.34
C ALA A 47 -30.42 -0.28 28.39
N ASN A 48 -30.55 1.01 28.09
CA ASN A 48 -29.62 2.12 28.31
C ASN A 48 -28.36 1.83 29.16
N ALA A 49 -27.22 1.56 28.51
CA ALA A 49 -25.88 1.86 29.04
C ALA A 49 -24.88 1.91 27.87
N ALA A 50 -23.94 2.86 27.92
CA ALA A 50 -22.95 3.12 26.89
C ALA A 50 -22.23 1.85 26.39
N PRO A 51 -21.97 1.71 25.07
CA PRO A 51 -21.41 0.48 24.53
C PRO A 51 -19.91 0.41 24.86
N LYS A 52 -19.56 -0.30 25.93
CA LYS A 52 -18.28 -1.02 25.98
C LYS A 52 -18.46 -2.27 25.13
N THR A 53 -18.17 -2.20 23.84
CA THR A 53 -18.20 -3.36 22.94
C THR A 53 -17.10 -4.35 23.35
N LYS A 54 -17.42 -5.22 24.31
CA LYS A 54 -16.68 -6.47 24.53
C LYS A 54 -16.87 -7.32 23.29
N ARG A 55 -15.80 -7.53 22.51
CA ARG A 55 -15.79 -8.54 21.43
C ARG A 55 -15.05 -9.76 21.95
N SER A 56 -15.71 -10.90 21.93
CA SER A 56 -15.15 -12.16 22.43
C SER A 56 -14.50 -12.96 21.30
N VAL A 57 -13.29 -13.48 21.53
CA VAL A 57 -12.65 -14.43 20.62
C VAL A 57 -12.86 -15.84 21.19
N GLU A 58 -13.45 -16.71 20.38
CA GLU A 58 -13.71 -18.11 20.76
C GLU A 58 -12.63 -19.01 20.15
N ILE A 59 -11.87 -19.70 21.02
CA ILE A 59 -10.80 -20.62 20.61
C ILE A 59 -11.37 -22.03 20.56
N THR A 60 -11.43 -22.60 19.35
CA THR A 60 -11.95 -23.95 19.09
C THR A 60 -11.14 -25.00 19.88
N PRO A 61 -11.80 -25.88 20.66
CA PRO A 61 -11.12 -26.94 21.39
C PRO A 61 -10.46 -27.95 20.42
N ARG A 62 -9.27 -28.44 20.78
CA ARG A 62 -8.57 -29.52 20.04
C ARG A 62 -8.92 -30.90 20.60
N PRO A 63 -8.95 -31.96 19.76
CA PRO A 63 -9.27 -33.32 20.18
C PRO A 63 -8.22 -33.89 21.16
N GLU A 64 -8.65 -34.82 22.01
CA GLU A 64 -7.80 -35.52 22.98
C GLU A 64 -6.65 -36.27 22.28
N LYS A 65 -5.46 -36.22 22.89
CA LYS A 65 -4.30 -37.00 22.47
C LYS A 65 -3.85 -37.88 23.63
N VAL A 66 -4.00 -39.19 23.46
CA VAL A 66 -3.55 -40.17 24.45
C VAL A 66 -2.04 -40.37 24.29
N VAL A 67 -1.27 -39.97 25.29
CA VAL A 67 0.17 -40.25 25.37
C VAL A 67 0.34 -41.48 26.24
N SER A 68 0.81 -42.61 25.68
CA SER A 68 1.25 -43.74 26.49
C SER A 68 2.61 -43.38 27.09
N ILE A 69 2.73 -43.55 28.40
CA ILE A 69 3.88 -43.09 29.17
C ILE A 69 4.56 -44.31 29.78
N ASP A 70 5.79 -44.57 29.35
CA ASP A 70 6.69 -45.52 30.03
C ASP A 70 7.37 -44.83 31.22
N ARG A 71 7.45 -45.51 32.36
CA ARG A 71 7.70 -44.93 33.70
C ARG A 71 9.02 -44.18 33.87
N GLU A 72 10.04 -44.45 33.06
CA GLU A 72 11.39 -43.90 33.24
C GLU A 72 11.72 -42.69 32.33
N HIS A 73 10.95 -42.47 31.25
CA HIS A 73 11.17 -41.36 30.29
C HIS A 73 10.01 -40.33 30.29
N SER A 74 9.10 -40.50 31.24
CA SER A 74 7.77 -39.93 31.36
C SER A 74 7.72 -38.40 31.54
N ALA A 75 8.33 -37.88 32.61
CA ALA A 75 8.08 -36.50 33.04
C ALA A 75 8.72 -35.46 32.10
N ALA A 76 9.92 -35.76 31.60
CA ALA A 76 10.61 -34.89 30.65
C ALA A 76 9.89 -34.85 29.29
N ALA A 77 9.41 -36.01 28.79
CA ALA A 77 8.64 -36.09 27.56
C ALA A 77 7.29 -35.36 27.66
N ILE A 78 6.60 -35.46 28.81
CA ILE A 78 5.36 -34.73 29.07
C ILE A 78 5.59 -33.22 29.12
N ARG A 79 6.68 -32.76 29.79
CA ARG A 79 7.04 -31.33 29.82
C ARG A 79 7.37 -30.80 28.43
N ALA A 80 8.18 -31.52 27.66
CA ALA A 80 8.53 -31.13 26.29
C ALA A 80 7.30 -31.04 25.38
N LEU A 81 6.36 -31.99 25.51
CA LEU A 81 5.09 -31.96 24.79
C LEU A 81 4.26 -30.74 25.21
N LEU A 82 4.10 -30.49 26.52
CA LEU A 82 3.35 -29.36 27.05
C LEU A 82 3.94 -28.02 26.59
N GLU A 83 5.27 -27.88 26.61
CA GLU A 83 5.99 -26.72 26.11
C GLU A 83 5.73 -26.50 24.62
N SER A 84 5.84 -27.56 23.80
CA SER A 84 5.57 -27.48 22.36
C SER A 84 4.12 -27.06 22.06
N GLU A 85 3.15 -27.62 22.78
CA GLU A 85 1.74 -27.25 22.62
C GLU A 85 1.45 -25.84 23.14
N SER A 86 2.11 -25.41 24.22
CA SER A 86 1.99 -24.04 24.73
C SER A 86 2.54 -23.03 23.72
N ALA A 87 3.64 -23.36 23.03
CA ALA A 87 4.21 -22.52 22.00
C ALA A 87 3.27 -22.41 20.79
N GLU A 88 2.66 -23.52 20.36
CA GLU A 88 1.69 -23.53 19.27
C GLU A 88 0.41 -22.75 19.61
N ALA A 89 -0.11 -22.94 20.84
CA ALA A 89 -1.27 -22.20 21.32
C ALA A 89 -0.98 -20.69 21.42
N ARG A 90 0.20 -20.31 21.91
CA ARG A 90 0.64 -18.90 21.93
C ARG A 90 0.62 -18.32 20.52
N LYS A 91 1.22 -19.02 19.55
CA LYS A 91 1.26 -18.57 18.16
C LYS A 91 -0.15 -18.31 17.60
N ILE A 92 -1.07 -19.26 17.76
CA ILE A 92 -2.45 -19.14 17.26
C ILE A 92 -3.18 -17.96 17.92
N ILE A 93 -3.01 -17.77 19.23
CA ILE A 93 -3.64 -16.66 19.96
C ILE A 93 -3.05 -15.33 19.51
N THR A 94 -1.72 -15.23 19.39
CA THR A 94 -1.03 -14.04 18.89
C THR A 94 -1.53 -13.66 17.49
N GLU A 95 -1.61 -14.62 16.56
CA GLU A 95 -2.10 -14.36 15.19
C GLU A 95 -3.54 -13.85 15.19
N ARG A 96 -4.41 -14.41 16.03
CA ARG A 96 -5.80 -13.93 16.16
C ARG A 96 -5.91 -12.56 16.80
N LEU A 97 -5.11 -12.28 17.83
CA LEU A 97 -5.05 -10.96 18.47
C LEU A 97 -4.48 -9.91 17.53
N ALA A 98 -3.47 -10.25 16.72
CA ALA A 98 -2.94 -9.36 15.69
C ALA A 98 -4.01 -9.01 14.65
N LEU A 99 -4.78 -10.00 14.17
CA LEU A 99 -5.92 -9.75 13.28
C LEU A 99 -7.01 -8.89 13.93
N TYR A 100 -7.24 -9.09 15.23
CA TYR A 100 -8.20 -8.29 15.99
C TYR A 100 -7.77 -6.81 16.06
N TYR A 101 -6.48 -6.57 16.34
CA TYR A 101 -5.91 -5.24 16.41
C TYR A 101 -5.62 -4.60 15.05
N GLN A 102 -5.81 -5.32 13.94
CA GLN A 102 -5.65 -4.77 12.60
C GLN A 102 -6.53 -3.53 12.38
N SER A 103 -7.74 -3.53 12.92
CA SER A 103 -8.63 -2.36 12.85
C SER A 103 -8.05 -1.10 13.54
N GLU A 104 -7.30 -1.25 14.64
CA GLU A 104 -6.62 -0.13 15.30
C GLU A 104 -5.47 0.41 14.44
N ILE A 105 -4.77 -0.47 13.72
CA ILE A 105 -3.69 -0.11 12.80
C ILE A 105 -4.27 0.63 11.58
N ASP A 106 -5.41 0.17 11.06
CA ASP A 106 -6.08 0.78 9.92
C ASP A 106 -6.64 2.17 10.29
N GLU A 107 -7.29 2.31 11.46
CA GLU A 107 -7.75 3.61 11.97
C GLU A 107 -6.59 4.59 12.19
N PHE A 108 -5.46 4.10 12.73
CA PHE A 108 -4.25 4.91 12.89
C PHE A 108 -3.68 5.33 11.54
N PHE A 109 -3.61 4.40 10.58
CA PHE A 109 -3.16 4.68 9.22
C PHE A 109 -4.04 5.74 8.55
N ASP A 110 -5.36 5.62 8.63
CA ASP A 110 -6.29 6.57 8.03
C ASP A 110 -6.13 7.98 8.64
N SER A 111 -5.95 8.06 9.95
CA SER A 111 -5.67 9.32 10.64
C SER A 111 -4.36 9.96 10.17
N GLU A 112 -3.29 9.17 10.08
CA GLU A 112 -1.98 9.61 9.61
C GLU A 112 -2.01 10.03 8.13
N TYR A 113 -2.71 9.27 7.29
CA TYR A 113 -2.89 9.55 5.87
C TYR A 113 -3.70 10.82 5.64
N ALA A 114 -4.77 11.05 6.41
CA ALA A 114 -5.53 12.30 6.37
C ALA A 114 -4.65 13.52 6.68
N GLY A 115 -3.64 13.36 7.54
CA GLY A 115 -2.64 14.39 7.84
C GLY A 115 -1.69 14.73 6.70
N LEU A 116 -1.46 13.81 5.75
CA LEU A 116 -0.61 14.07 4.57
C LEU A 116 -1.22 15.06 3.60
N GLY A 117 -2.56 15.08 3.48
CA GLY A 117 -3.27 15.96 2.55
C GLY A 117 -2.89 17.44 2.73
N PRO A 118 -3.05 18.02 3.94
CA PRO A 118 -2.65 19.40 4.21
C PRO A 118 -1.15 19.67 3.99
N ALA A 119 -0.27 18.73 4.37
CA ALA A 119 1.18 18.89 4.19
C ALA A 119 1.58 18.91 2.71
N SER A 120 1.04 17.98 1.91
CA SER A 120 1.24 17.93 0.46
C SER A 120 0.69 19.18 -0.22
N GLN A 121 -0.52 19.61 0.17
CA GLN A 121 -1.13 20.83 -0.34
C GLN A 121 -0.28 22.06 -0.03
N ALA A 122 0.29 22.16 1.18
CA ALA A 122 1.18 23.25 1.56
C ALA A 122 2.48 23.25 0.73
N ALA A 123 3.07 22.09 0.48
CA ALA A 123 4.26 21.96 -0.38
C ALA A 123 3.96 22.42 -1.82
N TRP A 124 2.83 21.99 -2.40
CA TRP A 124 2.42 22.42 -3.74
C TRP A 124 2.03 23.90 -3.82
N ASN A 125 1.44 24.47 -2.77
CA ASN A 125 1.18 25.91 -2.70
C ASN A 125 2.50 26.69 -2.70
N SER A 126 3.45 26.29 -1.85
CA SER A 126 4.79 26.89 -1.80
C SER A 126 5.54 26.78 -3.14
N TYR A 127 5.43 25.64 -3.82
CA TYR A 127 5.95 25.47 -5.19
C TYR A 127 5.33 26.49 -6.15
N ARG A 128 3.99 26.57 -6.22
CA ARG A 128 3.29 27.50 -7.11
C ARG A 128 3.65 28.97 -6.83
N ASP A 129 3.73 29.35 -5.57
CA ASP A 129 4.08 30.70 -5.16
C ASP A 129 5.49 31.10 -5.60
N LYS A 130 6.43 30.14 -5.62
CA LYS A 130 7.81 30.36 -6.10
C LYS A 130 7.94 30.31 -7.62
N VAL A 131 7.15 29.47 -8.29
CA VAL A 131 7.16 29.35 -9.76
C VAL A 131 6.65 30.63 -10.43
N ARG A 132 5.60 31.24 -9.90
CA ARG A 132 4.99 32.45 -10.50
C ARG A 132 6.01 33.57 -10.81
N PRO A 133 6.81 34.08 -9.86
CA PRO A 133 7.76 35.15 -10.16
C PRO A 133 8.87 34.74 -11.14
N ILE A 134 9.26 33.46 -11.16
CA ILE A 134 10.23 32.93 -12.13
C ILE A 134 9.62 32.95 -13.53
N PHE A 135 8.39 32.47 -13.67
CA PHE A 135 7.65 32.50 -14.92
C PHE A 135 7.43 33.93 -15.42
N GLU A 136 7.01 34.86 -14.55
CA GLU A 136 6.81 36.27 -14.91
C GLU A 136 8.10 36.91 -15.44
N LYS A 137 9.24 36.64 -14.79
CA LYS A 137 10.55 37.10 -15.26
C LYS A 137 10.90 36.50 -16.61
N TYR A 138 10.78 35.18 -16.74
CA TYR A 138 11.04 34.45 -17.98
C TYR A 138 10.17 34.96 -19.13
N ALA A 139 8.87 35.14 -18.92
CA ALA A 139 7.93 35.65 -19.92
C ALA A 139 8.28 37.08 -20.36
N LYS A 140 8.69 37.93 -19.41
CA LYS A 140 9.11 39.31 -19.69
C LYS A 140 10.40 39.36 -20.53
N GLU A 141 11.35 38.47 -20.27
CA GLU A 141 12.62 38.40 -21.01
C GLU A 141 12.45 37.72 -22.37
N ARG A 142 11.69 36.63 -22.44
CA ARG A 142 11.50 35.83 -23.66
C ARG A 142 10.52 36.44 -24.65
N GLY A 143 9.43 37.05 -24.18
CA GLY A 143 8.35 37.56 -25.03
C GLY A 143 8.83 38.46 -26.16
N PRO A 144 9.61 39.53 -25.89
CA PRO A 144 10.14 40.41 -26.93
C PRO A 144 11.05 39.70 -27.95
N LEU A 145 11.83 38.70 -27.52
CA LEU A 145 12.71 37.93 -28.41
C LEU A 145 11.89 37.08 -29.39
N VAL A 146 10.83 36.43 -28.90
CA VAL A 146 9.93 35.63 -29.74
C VAL A 146 9.21 36.50 -30.76
N VAL A 147 8.74 37.69 -30.36
CA VAL A 147 8.12 38.66 -31.28
C VAL A 147 9.14 39.13 -32.33
N SER A 148 10.39 39.42 -31.93
CA SER A 148 11.44 39.86 -32.85
C SER A 148 11.81 38.76 -33.85
N LEU A 149 11.95 37.52 -33.36
CA LEU A 149 12.22 36.35 -34.20
C LEU A 149 11.09 36.15 -35.21
N THR A 150 9.85 36.21 -34.73
CA THR A 150 8.63 36.10 -35.54
C THR A 150 8.60 37.10 -36.70
N VAL A 151 8.90 38.37 -36.42
CA VAL A 151 8.95 39.42 -37.45
C VAL A 151 10.05 39.13 -38.46
N LEU A 152 11.19 38.61 -38.01
CA LEU A 152 12.33 38.26 -38.86
C LEU A 152 12.14 36.97 -39.65
N THR A 153 11.26 36.05 -39.26
CA THR A 153 11.05 34.78 -39.95
C THR A 153 9.76 34.73 -40.77
N GLU A 154 8.93 35.78 -40.74
CA GLU A 154 7.65 35.86 -41.49
C GLU A 154 6.73 34.64 -41.23
N PHE A 155 6.03 34.63 -40.08
CA PHE A 155 5.01 33.65 -39.64
C PHE A 155 4.40 32.80 -40.80
N PRO A 156 4.44 31.44 -40.76
CA PRO A 156 4.46 30.58 -39.59
C PRO A 156 5.63 29.59 -39.46
N ASN A 157 6.70 29.65 -40.26
CA ASN A 157 7.65 28.52 -40.33
C ASN A 157 9.07 28.85 -39.82
N PRO A 158 9.32 28.82 -38.50
CA PRO A 158 10.67 29.01 -37.93
C PRO A 158 11.61 27.81 -38.16
N ASP A 159 11.08 26.65 -38.55
CA ASP A 159 11.82 25.39 -38.76
C ASP A 159 12.27 25.17 -40.20
N GLU A 160 11.71 25.92 -41.15
CA GLU A 160 12.30 26.06 -42.49
C GLU A 160 13.48 27.02 -42.38
N LEU A 161 14.57 26.50 -41.83
CA LEU A 161 15.91 26.95 -42.16
C LEU A 161 16.00 26.90 -43.68
N VAL A 162 15.68 28.03 -44.32
CA VAL A 162 16.06 28.26 -45.70
C VAL A 162 17.54 27.93 -45.73
N LYS A 163 17.90 26.86 -46.44
CA LYS A 163 19.28 26.59 -46.82
C LYS A 163 19.66 27.73 -47.75
N ILE A 164 19.97 28.89 -47.18
CA ILE A 164 20.32 30.08 -47.94
C ILE A 164 21.71 29.80 -48.46
N ASP A 165 21.81 29.61 -49.77
CA ASP A 165 23.08 29.53 -50.46
C ASP A 165 23.93 30.74 -50.06
N THR A 166 25.12 30.47 -49.55
CA THR A 166 26.07 31.44 -48.97
C THR A 166 26.62 32.47 -49.97
N GLU A 167 26.18 32.46 -51.23
CA GLU A 167 26.42 33.53 -52.21
C GLU A 167 25.43 34.71 -52.10
N ALA A 168 24.52 34.67 -51.12
CA ALA A 168 23.46 35.67 -50.95
C ALA A 168 23.94 37.07 -50.51
N ASP A 169 23.17 38.07 -50.95
CA ASP A 169 23.15 39.48 -50.55
C ASP A 169 23.52 39.72 -49.07
N PRO A 170 24.44 40.66 -48.75
CA PRO A 170 24.80 41.04 -47.38
C PRO A 170 23.60 41.28 -46.45
N ALA A 171 22.47 41.78 -46.96
CA ALA A 171 21.26 41.98 -46.17
C ALA A 171 20.64 40.66 -45.68
N ILE A 172 20.67 39.62 -46.51
CA ILE A 172 20.16 38.27 -46.17
C ILE A 172 21.07 37.61 -45.14
N GLN A 173 22.39 37.80 -45.26
CA GLN A 173 23.36 37.28 -44.28
C GLN A 173 23.16 37.92 -42.90
N ALA A 174 23.00 39.25 -42.84
CA ALA A 174 22.76 39.97 -41.59
C ALA A 174 21.44 39.54 -40.91
N ARG A 175 20.36 39.36 -41.70
CA ARG A 175 19.08 38.84 -41.19
C ARG A 175 19.23 37.44 -40.60
N THR A 176 19.94 36.55 -41.29
CA THR A 176 20.16 35.17 -40.86
C THR A 176 20.96 35.10 -39.55
N GLU A 177 22.00 35.93 -39.41
CA GLU A 177 22.78 35.96 -38.16
C GLU A 177 21.94 36.47 -36.99
N ASN A 178 21.11 37.50 -37.19
CA ASN A 178 20.19 38.00 -36.16
C ASN A 178 19.21 36.91 -35.70
N ILE A 179 18.65 36.13 -36.63
CA ILE A 179 17.78 34.99 -36.32
C ILE A 179 18.52 33.98 -35.43
N ARG A 180 19.76 33.62 -35.79
CA ARG A 180 20.57 32.67 -34.99
C ARG A 180 20.91 33.21 -33.60
N ILE A 181 21.14 34.51 -33.46
CA ILE A 181 21.39 35.14 -32.16
C ILE A 181 20.13 35.03 -31.30
N LEU A 182 18.97 35.44 -31.82
CA LEU A 182 17.70 35.37 -31.10
C LEU A 182 17.33 33.95 -30.68
N GLN A 183 17.51 32.96 -31.58
CA GLN A 183 17.30 31.55 -31.25
C GLN A 183 18.21 31.08 -30.12
N ARG A 184 19.49 31.46 -30.12
CA ARG A 184 20.43 31.13 -29.03
C ARG A 184 20.00 31.75 -27.71
N GLU A 185 19.58 33.01 -27.72
CA GLU A 185 19.11 33.72 -26.53
C GLU A 185 17.83 33.10 -25.95
N ILE A 186 16.85 32.79 -26.81
CA ILE A 186 15.62 32.10 -26.41
C ILE A 186 15.95 30.74 -25.81
N ASN A 187 16.77 29.92 -26.49
CA ASN A 187 17.15 28.60 -25.98
C ASN A 187 17.88 28.68 -24.63
N ALA A 188 18.71 29.70 -24.42
CA ALA A 188 19.38 29.92 -23.15
C ALA A 188 18.41 30.31 -22.02
N LEU A 189 17.37 31.11 -22.33
CA LEU A 189 16.30 31.43 -21.38
C LEU A 189 15.47 30.19 -21.04
N ASP A 190 15.09 29.40 -22.06
CA ASP A 190 14.29 28.19 -21.91
C ASP A 190 15.02 27.18 -21.01
N GLN A 191 16.32 26.94 -21.26
CA GLN A 191 17.15 26.06 -20.42
C GLN A 191 17.27 26.53 -18.97
N ARG A 192 17.45 27.84 -18.74
CA ARG A 192 17.53 28.39 -17.37
C ARG A 192 16.21 28.24 -16.63
N TYR A 193 15.10 28.55 -17.31
CA TYR A 193 13.76 28.39 -16.76
C TYR A 193 13.49 26.94 -16.39
N GLU A 194 13.73 26.00 -17.31
CA GLU A 194 13.56 24.56 -17.06
C GLU A 194 14.39 24.07 -15.87
N ALA A 195 15.65 24.49 -15.78
CA ALA A 195 16.52 24.13 -14.66
C ALA A 195 16.00 24.65 -13.30
N GLU A 196 15.52 25.89 -13.24
CA GLU A 196 14.96 26.47 -12.03
C GLU A 196 13.65 25.81 -11.61
N ILE A 197 12.74 25.55 -12.55
CA ILE A 197 11.47 24.87 -12.29
C ILE A 197 11.71 23.43 -11.84
N SER A 198 12.61 22.70 -12.51
CA SER A 198 12.97 21.32 -12.16
C SER A 198 13.49 21.22 -10.72
N LYS A 199 14.34 22.17 -10.30
CA LYS A 199 14.84 22.24 -8.92
C LYS A 199 13.73 22.50 -7.90
N LEU A 200 12.77 23.36 -8.22
CA LEU A 200 11.64 23.65 -7.32
C LEU A 200 10.68 22.45 -7.24
N ASP A 201 10.42 21.78 -8.36
CA ASP A 201 9.57 20.59 -8.42
C ASP A 201 10.20 19.45 -7.62
N SER A 202 11.52 19.21 -7.80
CA SER A 202 12.22 18.20 -7.01
C SER A 202 12.14 18.49 -5.51
N THR A 203 12.35 19.74 -5.10
CA THR A 203 12.26 20.15 -3.68
C THR A 203 10.86 19.90 -3.10
N ALA A 204 9.80 20.19 -3.87
CA ALA A 204 8.43 19.95 -3.44
C ALA A 204 8.15 18.44 -3.30
N ARG A 205 8.57 17.63 -4.28
CA ARG A 205 8.45 16.17 -4.23
C ARG A 205 9.22 15.56 -3.07
N ASP A 206 10.45 16.01 -2.81
CA ASP A 206 11.26 15.54 -1.69
C ASP A 206 10.58 15.85 -0.35
N THR A 207 10.00 17.04 -0.20
CA THR A 207 9.25 17.42 1.02
C THR A 207 8.02 16.53 1.24
N ILE A 208 7.32 16.17 0.17
CA ILE A 208 6.17 15.25 0.21
C ILE A 208 6.66 13.84 0.56
N GLY A 209 7.71 13.36 -0.12
CA GLY A 209 8.31 12.06 0.12
C GLY A 209 8.83 11.89 1.56
N ASP A 210 9.44 12.93 2.14
CA ASP A 210 9.85 12.95 3.55
C ASP A 210 8.65 12.82 4.51
N SER A 211 7.53 13.45 4.17
CA SER A 211 6.31 13.39 4.97
C SER A 211 5.69 11.98 4.91
N GLU A 212 5.64 11.39 3.72
CA GLU A 212 5.21 10.00 3.51
C GLU A 212 6.12 8.99 4.22
N ALA A 213 7.44 9.19 4.15
CA ALA A 213 8.41 8.34 4.83
C ALA A 213 8.22 8.38 6.37
N ARG A 214 8.02 9.58 6.94
CA ARG A 214 7.73 9.73 8.38
C ARG A 214 6.41 9.08 8.77
N MET A 215 5.38 9.20 7.94
CA MET A 215 4.09 8.53 8.14
C MET A 215 4.27 7.02 8.19
N ASN A 216 4.95 6.44 7.19
CA ASN A 216 5.22 5.01 7.11
C ASN A 216 6.02 4.50 8.33
N GLN A 217 7.01 5.27 8.79
CA GLN A 217 7.75 4.93 10.01
C GLN A 217 6.85 4.90 11.26
N ARG A 218 5.93 5.85 11.41
CA ARG A 218 4.98 5.86 12.54
C ARG A 218 4.01 4.68 12.47
N VAL A 219 3.49 4.36 11.28
CA VAL A 219 2.60 3.20 11.07
C VAL A 219 3.31 1.89 11.40
N GLU A 220 4.57 1.72 10.96
CA GLU A 220 5.33 0.52 11.26
C GLU A 220 5.68 0.40 12.75
N ALA A 221 5.99 1.53 13.41
CA ALA A 221 6.15 1.56 14.86
C ALA A 221 4.87 1.14 15.58
N LYS A 222 3.70 1.61 15.11
CA LYS A 222 2.40 1.21 15.68
C LYS A 222 2.09 -0.27 15.45
N ARG A 223 2.38 -0.81 14.27
CA ARG A 223 2.28 -2.25 13.98
C ARG A 223 3.10 -3.07 14.95
N LYS A 224 4.36 -2.67 15.18
CA LYS A 224 5.23 -3.33 16.14
C LYS A 224 4.67 -3.28 17.56
N GLU A 225 4.23 -2.12 18.01
CA GLU A 225 3.62 -1.94 19.34
C GLU A 225 2.42 -2.88 19.55
N ILE A 226 1.54 -2.97 18.55
CA ILE A 226 0.36 -3.83 18.55
C ILE A 226 0.75 -5.32 18.55
N ASN A 227 1.73 -5.72 17.75
CA ASN A 227 2.23 -7.11 17.73
C ASN A 227 2.85 -7.49 19.08
N ASP A 228 3.67 -6.62 19.66
CA ASP A 228 4.27 -6.84 20.98
C ASP A 228 3.18 -6.94 22.06
N ARG A 229 2.10 -6.15 21.96
CA ARG A 229 0.94 -6.23 22.84
C ARG A 229 0.20 -7.55 22.67
N ALA A 230 -0.09 -7.96 21.44
CA ALA A 230 -0.74 -9.23 21.13
C ALA A 230 0.06 -10.41 21.69
N GLU A 231 1.39 -10.39 21.56
CA GLU A 231 2.26 -11.43 22.10
C GLU A 231 2.24 -11.47 23.63
N ARG A 232 2.30 -10.31 24.30
CA ARG A 232 2.21 -10.24 25.77
C ARG A 232 0.89 -10.81 26.28
N GLU A 233 -0.23 -10.44 25.65
CA GLU A 233 -1.56 -10.93 26.02
C GLU A 233 -1.71 -12.43 25.75
N ALA A 234 -1.20 -12.93 24.61
CA ALA A 234 -1.19 -14.36 24.29
C ALA A 234 -0.36 -15.16 25.30
N ARG A 235 0.82 -14.66 25.69
CA ARG A 235 1.68 -15.28 26.71
C ARG A 235 0.96 -15.36 28.05
N GLN A 236 0.32 -14.27 28.50
CA GLN A 236 -0.44 -14.25 29.76
C GLN A 236 -1.54 -15.31 29.77
N GLN A 237 -2.32 -15.43 28.69
CA GLN A 237 -3.42 -16.39 28.62
C GLN A 237 -2.96 -17.86 28.58
N VAL A 238 -1.87 -18.15 27.87
CA VAL A 238 -1.32 -19.50 27.83
C VAL A 238 -0.67 -19.88 29.15
N ASN A 239 0.04 -18.96 29.81
CA ASN A 239 0.69 -19.22 31.09
C ASN A 239 -0.35 -19.54 32.17
N VAL A 240 -1.40 -18.71 32.32
CA VAL A 240 -2.51 -18.96 33.25
C VAL A 240 -3.12 -20.35 33.04
N ARG A 241 -3.26 -20.80 31.79
CA ARG A 241 -3.80 -22.13 31.48
C ARG A 241 -2.81 -23.26 31.73
N THR A 242 -1.53 -23.03 31.47
CA THR A 242 -0.46 -24.02 31.67
C THR A 242 -0.24 -24.27 33.16
N ASP A 243 -0.30 -23.23 33.99
CA ASP A 243 -0.17 -23.32 35.43
C ASP A 243 -1.29 -24.16 36.04
N VAL A 244 -2.55 -23.93 35.64
CA VAL A 244 -3.70 -24.75 36.05
C VAL A 244 -3.56 -26.22 35.62
N LEU A 245 -2.98 -26.48 34.45
CA LEU A 245 -2.74 -27.83 33.94
C LEU A 245 -1.60 -28.53 34.71
N ASN A 246 -0.53 -27.81 35.03
CA ASN A 246 0.58 -28.31 35.84
C ASN A 246 0.15 -28.61 37.27
N GLU A 247 -0.63 -27.74 37.91
CA GLU A 247 -1.21 -28.00 39.24
C GLU A 247 -2.08 -29.27 39.23
N ARG A 248 -2.91 -29.44 38.20
CA ARG A 248 -3.72 -30.66 38.03
C ARG A 248 -2.87 -31.91 37.80
N LEU A 249 -1.84 -31.83 36.97
CA LEU A 249 -0.91 -32.95 36.71
C LEU A 249 -0.10 -33.35 37.94
N MET A 250 0.31 -32.38 38.77
CA MET A 250 1.00 -32.63 40.04
C MET A 250 0.04 -33.23 41.09
N SER A 251 -1.25 -32.87 41.05
CA SER A 251 -2.28 -33.43 41.93
C SER A 251 -2.76 -34.82 41.51
N LEU A 252 -2.73 -35.13 40.21
CA LEU A 252 -3.09 -36.42 39.64
C LEU A 252 -1.85 -37.31 39.60
N GLY A 253 -1.63 -38.09 40.67
CA GLY A 253 -0.67 -39.19 40.67
C GLY A 253 -0.91 -40.10 39.46
N ALA A 254 -0.08 -39.94 38.42
CA ALA A 254 -0.01 -40.69 37.17
C ALA A 254 -1.26 -41.54 36.83
N LYS A 255 -2.26 -40.94 36.15
CA LYS A 255 -3.09 -41.62 35.13
C LYS A 255 -4.12 -40.65 34.51
N ARG A 256 -3.87 -40.30 33.24
CA ARG A 256 -4.73 -39.61 32.25
C ARG A 256 -4.79 -38.07 32.33
N LEU A 257 -4.38 -37.44 31.22
CA LEU A 257 -4.63 -36.03 30.90
C LEU A 257 -6.12 -35.89 30.49
N PRO A 258 -6.94 -35.09 31.18
CA PRO A 258 -8.33 -34.87 30.80
C PRO A 258 -8.47 -33.93 29.58
N ALA A 259 -9.55 -34.11 28.82
CA ALA A 259 -9.95 -33.27 27.68
C ALA A 259 -9.85 -31.75 27.94
N ARG A 260 -9.36 -31.02 26.92
CA ARG A 260 -9.30 -29.54 26.89
C ARG A 260 -10.69 -28.94 26.64
N ALA A 261 -11.21 -28.17 27.59
CA ALA A 261 -12.37 -27.31 27.35
C ALA A 261 -11.97 -26.08 26.52
N GLY A 262 -12.85 -25.67 25.59
CA GLY A 262 -12.68 -24.45 24.77
C GLY A 262 -12.47 -23.20 25.62
N ALA A 263 -11.88 -22.15 25.03
CA ALA A 263 -11.69 -20.85 25.68
C ALA A 263 -12.61 -19.82 25.08
N SER A 264 -13.41 -19.15 25.90
CA SER A 264 -13.97 -17.85 25.56
C SER A 264 -13.09 -16.76 26.17
N LEU A 265 -12.59 -15.88 25.33
CA LEU A 265 -11.78 -14.74 25.74
C LEU A 265 -12.58 -13.48 25.56
N SER A 266 -12.95 -12.86 26.69
CA SER A 266 -13.49 -11.50 26.70
C SER A 266 -12.32 -10.54 26.88
N VAL A 267 -11.94 -9.87 25.80
CA VAL A 267 -11.02 -8.73 25.88
C VAL A 267 -11.86 -7.50 26.19
N GLU A 268 -11.66 -6.90 27.36
CA GLU A 268 -12.13 -5.54 27.61
C GLU A 268 -11.17 -4.59 26.89
N LEU A 269 -11.66 -3.97 25.81
CA LEU A 269 -11.00 -2.78 25.26
C LEU A 269 -10.93 -1.75 26.39
N GLY A 270 -9.73 -1.52 26.92
CA GLY A 270 -9.45 -0.33 27.72
C GLY A 270 -9.89 0.87 26.90
N ALA A 271 -10.66 1.76 27.51
CA ALA A 271 -11.08 3.00 26.86
C ALA A 271 -9.82 3.64 26.28
N ALA A 272 -9.80 3.80 24.95
CA ALA A 272 -8.88 4.73 24.34
C ALA A 272 -9.16 6.06 25.06
N ASP A 273 -8.11 6.66 25.62
CA ASP A 273 -8.15 8.02 26.13
C ASP A 273 -8.24 8.96 24.92
N THR A 274 -9.35 8.86 24.19
CA THR A 274 -9.68 9.70 23.06
C THR A 274 -10.73 10.65 23.57
N GLY A 275 -10.29 11.87 23.89
CA GLY A 275 -11.14 13.05 24.04
C GLY A 275 -11.85 13.44 22.74
N MET A 276 -12.39 12.49 21.98
CA MET A 276 -13.19 12.72 20.80
C MET A 276 -14.65 12.36 21.07
N LYS A 277 -15.48 13.40 21.05
CA LYS A 277 -16.95 13.33 21.09
C LYS A 277 -17.44 12.32 20.05
N GLY A 278 -18.20 11.33 20.53
CA GLY A 278 -18.71 10.23 19.73
C GLY A 278 -19.57 10.72 18.56
N VAL A 279 -19.17 10.32 17.35
CA VAL A 279 -20.03 10.25 16.18
C VAL A 279 -20.57 8.83 16.12
N THR A 280 -21.85 8.65 16.45
CA THR A 280 -22.57 7.39 16.31
C THR A 280 -22.85 7.14 14.83
N SER A 281 -22.00 6.36 14.16
CA SER A 281 -22.27 5.84 12.82
C SER A 281 -22.88 4.45 12.92
N ASN A 282 -24.20 4.38 12.81
CA ASN A 282 -24.94 3.15 12.61
C ASN A 282 -24.83 2.77 11.11
N ARG A 283 -23.75 2.11 10.72
CA ARG A 283 -23.59 1.58 9.36
C ARG A 283 -23.62 0.06 9.40
N GLN A 284 -24.71 -0.50 8.87
CA GLN A 284 -24.67 -1.83 8.25
C GLN A 284 -23.47 -1.84 7.30
N SER A 285 -22.50 -2.71 7.56
CA SER A 285 -21.30 -2.86 6.76
C SER A 285 -21.69 -3.49 5.42
N VAL A 286 -22.15 -2.65 4.50
CA VAL A 286 -22.08 -2.94 3.07
C VAL A 286 -20.59 -2.87 2.73
N VAL A 287 -20.03 -3.99 2.27
CA VAL A 287 -18.64 -4.03 1.79
C VAL A 287 -18.45 -2.86 0.82
N PRO A 288 -17.54 -1.92 1.09
CA PRO A 288 -17.37 -0.77 0.23
C PRO A 288 -16.91 -1.24 -1.16
N PRO A 289 -17.36 -0.58 -2.26
CA PRO A 289 -16.94 -0.89 -3.63
C PRO A 289 -15.42 -0.98 -3.83
N ALA A 290 -14.65 -0.37 -2.94
CA ALA A 290 -13.19 -0.39 -2.89
C ALA A 290 -12.58 -1.80 -2.74
N ASP A 291 -13.26 -2.74 -2.08
CA ASP A 291 -12.73 -4.09 -1.87
C ASP A 291 -12.79 -4.94 -3.15
N VAL A 292 -13.84 -4.77 -3.97
CA VAL A 292 -13.98 -5.48 -5.25
C VAL A 292 -12.91 -5.04 -6.25
N HIS A 293 -12.61 -3.74 -6.30
CA HIS A 293 -11.56 -3.20 -7.17
C HIS A 293 -10.17 -3.73 -6.78
N ARG A 294 -9.87 -3.80 -5.47
CA ARG A 294 -8.61 -4.37 -4.98
C ARG A 294 -8.50 -5.86 -5.34
N GLN A 295 -9.58 -6.63 -5.19
CA GLN A 295 -9.63 -8.04 -5.57
C GLN A 295 -9.44 -8.24 -7.08
N LEU A 296 -10.00 -7.34 -7.91
CA LEU A 296 -9.79 -7.34 -9.35
C LEU A 296 -8.32 -7.11 -9.71
N GLN A 297 -7.65 -6.12 -9.10
CA GLN A 297 -6.23 -5.86 -9.35
C GLN A 297 -5.34 -7.07 -9.03
N VAL A 298 -5.61 -7.75 -7.90
CA VAL A 298 -4.88 -8.97 -7.53
C VAL A 298 -5.11 -10.08 -8.56
N TRP A 299 -6.36 -10.26 -9.00
CA TRP A 299 -6.69 -11.28 -9.99
C TRP A 299 -6.04 -11.02 -11.36
N LEU A 300 -6.04 -9.77 -11.82
CA LEU A 300 -5.37 -9.36 -13.06
C LEU A 300 -3.85 -9.62 -12.99
N ALA A 301 -3.22 -9.21 -11.89
CA ALA A 301 -1.79 -9.41 -11.67
C ALA A 301 -1.39 -10.89 -11.63
N LEU A 302 -2.21 -11.74 -10.99
CA LEU A 302 -1.96 -13.19 -10.90
C LEU A 302 -2.02 -13.89 -12.27
N ASN A 303 -2.81 -13.37 -13.20
CA ASN A 303 -3.01 -13.98 -14.51
C ASN A 303 -2.25 -13.26 -15.63
N GLY A 304 -1.51 -12.19 -15.32
CA GLY A 304 -0.77 -11.40 -16.32
C GLY A 304 -1.70 -10.67 -17.30
N TYR A 305 -2.84 -10.19 -16.81
CA TYR A 305 -3.82 -9.46 -17.61
C TYR A 305 -3.74 -7.96 -17.37
N ASP A 306 -4.04 -7.19 -18.43
CA ASP A 306 -4.29 -5.75 -18.34
C ASP A 306 -5.79 -5.46 -18.46
N LEU A 307 -6.27 -4.48 -17.69
CA LEU A 307 -7.69 -4.12 -17.69
C LEU A 307 -8.02 -3.24 -18.90
N ALA A 308 -9.00 -3.66 -19.68
CA ALA A 308 -9.57 -2.89 -20.77
C ALA A 308 -10.76 -2.05 -20.29
N ASP A 309 -10.93 -0.84 -20.84
CA ASP A 309 -12.02 0.08 -20.46
C ASP A 309 -13.41 -0.39 -20.92
N SER A 310 -13.46 -1.28 -21.91
CA SER A 310 -14.72 -1.75 -22.50
C SER A 310 -14.64 -3.22 -22.97
N PRO A 311 -15.79 -3.93 -23.08
CA PRO A 311 -15.84 -5.28 -23.63
C PRO A 311 -15.50 -5.32 -25.13
N ALA A 312 -15.48 -4.16 -25.82
CA ALA A 312 -15.07 -4.09 -27.21
C ALA A 312 -13.53 -4.11 -27.39
N THR A 313 -12.79 -3.70 -26.34
CA THR A 313 -11.33 -3.54 -26.36
C THR A 313 -10.56 -4.70 -25.73
N GLY A 314 -11.25 -5.60 -25.03
CA GLY A 314 -10.64 -6.74 -24.35
C GLY A 314 -11.60 -7.92 -24.22
N ARG A 315 -11.06 -9.11 -23.95
CA ARG A 315 -11.88 -10.31 -23.75
C ARG A 315 -12.68 -10.19 -22.45
N ASP A 316 -14.01 -10.36 -22.51
CA ASP A 316 -14.85 -10.39 -21.31
C ASP A 316 -14.55 -11.64 -20.47
N LEU A 317 -14.00 -11.44 -19.27
CA LEU A 317 -13.70 -12.47 -18.29
C LEU A 317 -14.48 -12.27 -16.97
N THR A 318 -15.60 -11.55 -17.02
CA THR A 318 -16.44 -11.27 -15.84
C THR A 318 -16.81 -12.55 -15.08
N GLN A 319 -17.21 -13.61 -15.79
CA GLN A 319 -17.60 -14.89 -15.17
C GLN A 319 -16.42 -15.62 -14.52
N ASP A 320 -15.22 -15.50 -15.09
CA ASP A 320 -14.02 -16.15 -14.55
C ASP A 320 -13.54 -15.43 -13.29
N PHE A 321 -13.63 -14.11 -13.26
CA PHE A 321 -13.40 -13.32 -12.04
C PHE A 321 -14.39 -13.68 -10.92
N ILE A 322 -15.68 -13.83 -11.24
CA ILE A 322 -16.72 -14.26 -10.27
C ILE A 322 -16.40 -15.65 -9.71
N LYS A 323 -16.05 -16.63 -10.56
CA LYS A 323 -15.66 -17.99 -10.13
C LYS A 323 -14.42 -17.98 -9.24
N TRP A 324 -13.41 -17.22 -9.62
CA TRP A 324 -12.20 -17.07 -8.82
C TRP A 324 -12.52 -16.49 -7.43
N ARG A 325 -13.33 -15.42 -7.38
CA ARG A 325 -13.75 -14.78 -6.12
C ARG A 325 -14.59 -15.72 -5.24
N ALA A 326 -15.42 -16.57 -5.84
CA ALA A 326 -16.13 -17.62 -5.12
C ALA A 326 -15.17 -18.68 -4.53
N SER A 327 -14.09 -19.02 -5.25
CA SER A 327 -13.09 -20.00 -4.79
C SER A 327 -12.28 -19.52 -3.58
N LEU A 328 -12.10 -18.21 -3.41
CA LEU A 328 -11.47 -17.62 -2.22
C LEU A 328 -12.31 -17.87 -0.96
N ASN A 329 -13.64 -17.98 -1.14
CA ASN A 329 -14.58 -18.19 -0.04
C ASN A 329 -14.83 -19.68 0.25
N SER A 330 -14.61 -20.57 -0.71
CA SER A 330 -14.81 -22.02 -0.50
C SER A 330 -13.66 -22.70 0.24
N LYS A 331 -12.52 -22.02 0.40
CA LYS A 331 -11.32 -22.55 1.11
C LYS A 331 -11.18 -22.04 2.55
N ARG A 332 -12.19 -21.33 3.08
CA ARG A 332 -12.29 -20.91 4.50
C ARG A 332 -13.35 -21.72 5.22
#